data_AF-A0A358SP94-F1
#
_entry.id   AF-A0A358SP94-F1
#
_cell.length_a   1.000
_cell.length_b   1.000
_cell.length_c   1.000
_cell.angle_alpha   90.00
_cell.angle_beta   90.00
_cell.angle_gamma   90.00
#
_symmetry.space_group_name_H-M   'P 1'
#
loop_
_entity.id
_entity.type
_entity.pdbx_description
1 polymer ?
#
loop_
_entity_poly.entity_id
_entity_poly.type
_entity_poly.pdbx_seq_one_letter_code
_entity_poly.pdbx_strand_id
1 'polypeptide(L)'
;MAPPGSYPSQRAEAGLGLRSIGGPPWPPVTHDADSWIGALGSLPLLYQPGEQWLYNTSAQVLGVLLARACGQDLESVLRERILDPLGMTDTGFTVSAGQLGRLTTAYQPDPETGELSVLDDAASSWWSTPPSFPDASGWLVSTIDDYWSFVSMLLAGGAGRAGRVLSRRRSPS
;
A
#
# COMPACT_ATOMS: atom_id res chain seq x y z
N MET A 1 10.77 7.12 15.75
CA MET A 1 11.52 6.85 14.50
C MET A 1 12.57 7.96 14.36
N ALA A 2 13.78 7.69 13.86
CA ALA A 2 14.77 8.76 13.68
C ALA A 2 14.29 9.74 12.59
N PRO A 3 14.63 11.04 12.68
CA PRO A 3 14.28 12.03 11.66
C PRO A 3 14.77 11.60 10.25
N PRO A 4 14.08 12.00 9.16
CA PRO A 4 14.57 11.77 7.80
C PRO A 4 16.01 12.26 7.61
N GLY A 5 16.81 11.50 6.86
CA GLY A 5 18.21 11.83 6.58
C GLY A 5 19.20 11.57 7.71
N SER A 6 18.75 11.04 8.86
CA SER A 6 19.62 10.68 9.99
C SER A 6 20.62 9.59 9.61
N TYR A 7 20.19 8.59 8.85
CA TYR A 7 21.01 7.44 8.49
C TYR A 7 21.52 7.51 7.03
N PRO A 8 22.70 6.94 6.74
CA PRO A 8 23.22 6.86 5.37
C PRO A 8 22.25 6.24 4.37
N SER A 9 21.47 5.25 4.79
CA SER A 9 20.44 4.61 3.96
C SER A 9 19.31 5.56 3.57
N GLN A 10 18.80 6.35 4.51
CA GLN A 10 17.77 7.36 4.24
C GLN A 10 18.28 8.43 3.27
N ARG A 11 19.56 8.82 3.38
CA ARG A 11 20.15 9.81 2.45
C ARG A 11 20.37 9.24 1.06
N ALA A 12 20.85 7.99 0.96
CA ALA A 12 21.05 7.31 -0.31
C ALA A 12 19.73 7.14 -1.06
N GLU A 13 18.68 6.74 -0.34
CA GLU A 13 17.33 6.62 -0.88
C GLU A 13 16.77 7.96 -1.35
N ALA A 14 16.86 9.00 -0.51
CA ALA A 14 16.40 10.35 -0.88
C ALA A 14 17.14 10.89 -2.12
N GLY A 15 18.43 10.55 -2.28
CA GLY A 15 19.21 10.89 -3.48
C GLY A 15 18.71 10.24 -4.77
N LEU A 16 17.93 9.16 -4.67
CA LEU A 16 17.25 8.49 -5.78
C LEU A 16 15.79 8.93 -5.93
N GLY A 17 15.33 9.92 -5.15
CA GLY A 17 13.93 10.36 -5.15
C GLY A 17 12.94 9.34 -4.58
N LEU A 18 13.44 8.29 -3.94
CA LEU A 18 12.65 7.24 -3.31
C LEU A 18 12.18 7.69 -1.91
N ARG A 19 11.09 7.10 -1.42
CA ARG A 19 10.50 7.37 -0.10
C ARG A 19 9.95 6.09 0.56
N SER A 20 10.64 4.99 0.35
CA SER A 20 10.31 3.66 0.81
C SER A 20 10.77 3.38 2.26
N ILE A 21 11.67 4.20 2.83
CA ILE A 21 12.10 4.16 4.24
C ILE A 21 11.60 5.41 5.00
N GLY A 22 10.91 5.19 6.13
CA GLY A 22 10.72 6.25 7.13
C GLY A 22 9.32 6.86 7.26
N GLY A 23 8.28 6.21 6.74
CA GLY A 23 6.88 6.62 6.93
C GLY A 23 6.12 6.76 5.61
N PRO A 24 4.80 7.01 5.66
CA PRO A 24 4.01 7.15 4.45
C PRO A 24 4.53 8.33 3.60
N PRO A 25 4.76 8.14 2.30
CA PRO A 25 5.35 9.15 1.45
C PRO A 25 4.27 10.16 1.07
N TRP A 26 4.06 11.17 1.90
CA TRP A 26 3.27 12.34 1.53
C TRP A 26 4.17 13.42 0.93
N PRO A 27 3.78 14.05 -0.21
CA PRO A 27 2.76 13.60 -1.14
C PRO A 27 3.18 12.29 -1.86
N PRO A 28 2.24 11.57 -2.50
CA PRO A 28 2.50 10.29 -3.17
C PRO A 28 3.72 10.33 -4.10
N VAL A 29 4.45 9.21 -4.18
CA VAL A 29 5.59 9.06 -5.08
C VAL A 29 5.16 9.09 -6.55
N THR A 30 5.98 9.68 -7.41
CA THR A 30 5.68 9.87 -8.83
C THR A 30 6.41 8.91 -9.77
N HIS A 31 7.22 8.00 -9.22
CA HIS A 31 7.94 6.99 -10.00
C HIS A 31 6.95 5.95 -10.53
N ASP A 32 7.18 5.44 -11.74
CA ASP A 32 6.55 4.19 -12.19
C ASP A 32 7.20 2.97 -11.51
N ALA A 33 6.58 1.79 -11.64
CA ALA A 33 7.05 0.59 -10.97
C ALA A 33 8.47 0.15 -11.40
N ASP A 34 8.84 0.34 -12.67
CA ASP A 34 10.12 -0.11 -13.21
C ASP A 34 11.26 0.82 -12.79
N SER A 35 11.03 2.14 -12.84
CA SER A 35 11.99 3.12 -12.34
C SER A 35 12.17 3.01 -10.83
N TRP A 36 11.08 2.79 -10.08
CA TRP A 36 11.13 2.60 -8.63
C TRP A 36 11.92 1.34 -8.23
N ILE A 37 11.60 0.16 -8.81
CA ILE A 37 12.29 -1.09 -8.45
C ILE A 37 13.76 -1.09 -8.90
N GLY A 38 14.07 -0.46 -10.04
CA GLY A 38 15.43 -0.31 -10.54
C GLY A 38 16.29 0.57 -9.63
N ALA A 39 15.75 1.71 -9.20
CA ALA A 39 16.41 2.59 -8.24
C ALA A 39 16.61 1.89 -6.89
N LEU A 40 15.57 1.22 -6.36
CA LEU A 40 15.67 0.49 -5.09
C LEU A 40 16.73 -0.60 -5.15
N GLY A 41 16.81 -1.35 -6.26
CA GLY A 41 17.79 -2.42 -6.46
C GLY A 41 19.24 -1.95 -6.54
N SER A 42 19.48 -0.64 -6.74
CA SER A 42 20.83 -0.06 -6.72
C SER A 42 21.36 0.21 -5.30
N LEU A 43 20.48 0.19 -4.30
CA LEU A 43 20.85 0.44 -2.90
C LEU A 43 21.38 -0.84 -2.23
N PRO A 44 22.35 -0.71 -1.31
CA PRO A 44 22.79 -1.85 -0.51
C PRO A 44 21.70 -2.28 0.48
N LEU A 45 21.64 -3.58 0.76
CA LEU A 45 20.79 -4.11 1.83
C LEU A 45 21.33 -3.66 3.19
N LEU A 46 20.42 -3.36 4.13
CA LEU A 46 20.77 -3.07 5.53
C LEU A 46 21.21 -4.32 6.29
N TYR A 47 20.62 -5.47 5.96
CA TYR A 47 20.91 -6.79 6.52
C TYR A 47 20.72 -7.84 5.43
N GLN A 48 21.38 -9.00 5.54
CA GLN A 48 21.16 -10.07 4.57
C GLN A 48 19.74 -10.67 4.74
N PRO A 49 19.14 -11.23 3.66
CA PRO A 49 17.82 -11.82 3.74
C PRO A 49 17.71 -12.89 4.84
N GLY A 50 16.73 -12.72 5.73
CA GLY A 50 16.48 -13.64 6.85
C GLY A 50 17.18 -13.30 8.16
N GLU A 51 18.10 -12.32 8.19
CA GLU A 51 18.82 -11.95 9.42
C GLU A 51 18.04 -11.01 10.34
N GLN A 52 17.23 -10.12 9.76
CA GLN A 52 16.46 -9.12 10.49
C GLN A 52 15.07 -8.93 9.87
N TRP A 53 14.14 -8.45 10.70
CA TRP A 53 12.82 -8.02 10.25
C TRP A 53 12.77 -6.49 10.19
N LEU A 54 12.48 -5.96 9.00
CA LEU A 54 12.33 -4.52 8.76
C LEU A 54 10.94 -4.26 8.17
N TYR A 55 10.25 -3.25 8.72
CA TYR A 55 8.91 -2.91 8.27
C TYR A 55 8.92 -2.19 6.90
N ASN A 56 7.83 -2.44 6.17
CA ASN A 56 7.33 -1.75 4.99
C ASN A 56 7.89 -2.18 3.62
N THR A 57 9.13 -1.83 3.29
CA THR A 57 9.63 -1.82 1.89
C THR A 57 9.45 -3.15 1.14
N SER A 58 9.51 -4.28 1.85
CA SER A 58 9.28 -5.60 1.27
C SER A 58 7.87 -5.80 0.70
N ALA A 59 6.85 -5.14 1.27
CA ALA A 59 5.49 -5.17 0.75
C ALA A 59 5.39 -4.44 -0.60
N GLN A 60 6.06 -3.29 -0.77
CA GLN A 60 6.13 -2.58 -2.05
C GLN A 60 6.74 -3.45 -3.14
N VAL A 61 7.88 -4.09 -2.83
CA VAL A 61 8.54 -5.04 -3.71
C VAL A 61 7.62 -6.20 -4.06
N LEU A 62 6.92 -6.78 -3.06
CA LEU A 62 5.95 -7.84 -3.29
C LEU A 62 4.85 -7.43 -4.27
N GLY A 63 4.34 -6.20 -4.17
CA GLY A 63 3.35 -5.65 -5.11
C GLY A 63 3.83 -5.67 -6.56
N VAL A 64 5.04 -5.18 -6.82
CA VAL A 64 5.66 -5.20 -8.15
C VAL A 64 5.85 -6.64 -8.65
N LEU A 65 6.30 -7.53 -7.77
CA LEU A 65 6.52 -8.94 -8.13
C LEU A 65 5.21 -9.68 -8.43
N LEU A 66 4.12 -9.41 -7.69
CA LEU A 66 2.81 -9.99 -7.95
C LEU A 66 2.27 -9.57 -9.31
N ALA A 67 2.32 -8.27 -9.62
CA ALA A 67 1.90 -7.75 -10.93
C ALA A 67 2.66 -8.44 -12.07
N ARG A 68 3.99 -8.52 -11.96
CA ARG A 68 4.84 -9.20 -12.95
C ARG A 68 4.56 -10.70 -13.06
N ALA A 69 4.37 -11.39 -11.94
CA ALA A 69 4.09 -12.83 -11.93
C ALA A 69 2.72 -13.18 -12.54
N CYS A 70 1.74 -12.29 -12.40
CA CYS A 70 0.41 -12.45 -12.98
C CYS A 70 0.28 -11.90 -14.41
N GLY A 71 1.22 -11.07 -14.87
CA GLY A 71 1.14 -10.40 -16.17
C GLY A 71 0.01 -9.36 -16.25
N GLN A 72 -0.38 -8.80 -15.10
CA GLN A 72 -1.48 -7.84 -14.93
C GLN A 72 -1.02 -6.74 -13.97
N ASP A 73 -1.68 -5.58 -13.96
CA ASP A 73 -1.42 -4.58 -12.91
C ASP A 73 -1.88 -5.09 -11.53
N LEU A 74 -1.29 -4.56 -10.46
CA LEU A 74 -1.57 -5.02 -9.09
C LEU A 74 -3.04 -4.80 -8.69
N GLU A 75 -3.68 -3.70 -9.13
CA GLU A 75 -5.09 -3.46 -8.78
C GLU A 75 -5.98 -4.55 -9.37
N SER A 76 -5.76 -4.91 -10.64
CA SER A 76 -6.46 -6.02 -11.29
C SER A 76 -6.24 -7.35 -10.55
N VAL A 77 -5.01 -7.65 -10.13
CA VAL A 77 -4.70 -8.86 -9.35
C VAL A 77 -5.48 -8.87 -8.03
N LEU A 78 -5.52 -7.75 -7.30
CA LEU A 78 -6.24 -7.65 -6.04
C LEU A 78 -7.76 -7.77 -6.24
N ARG A 79 -8.31 -7.12 -7.27
CA ARG A 79 -9.74 -7.23 -7.62
C ARG A 79 -10.14 -8.66 -7.92
N GLU A 80 -9.43 -9.30 -8.85
CA GLU A 80 -9.72 -10.66 -9.29
C GLU A 80 -9.59 -11.70 -8.16
N ARG A 81 -8.56 -11.56 -7.31
CA ARG A 81 -8.20 -12.59 -6.32
C ARG A 81 -8.84 -12.36 -4.95
N ILE A 82 -9.15 -11.12 -4.58
CA ILE A 82 -9.53 -10.75 -3.20
C ILE A 82 -10.78 -9.87 -3.17
N LEU A 83 -10.75 -8.70 -3.81
CA LEU A 83 -11.78 -7.67 -3.58
C LEU A 83 -13.14 -8.08 -4.16
N ASP A 84 -13.19 -8.50 -5.42
CA ASP A 84 -14.45 -8.88 -6.07
C ASP A 84 -15.05 -10.15 -5.44
N PRO A 85 -14.28 -11.24 -5.15
CA PRO A 85 -14.81 -12.40 -4.42
C PRO A 85 -15.38 -12.10 -3.02
N LEU A 86 -14.94 -11.00 -2.41
CA LEU A 86 -15.42 -10.53 -1.11
C LEU A 86 -16.50 -9.46 -1.22
N GLY A 87 -16.80 -8.98 -2.42
CA GLY A 87 -17.75 -7.89 -2.64
C GLY A 87 -17.25 -6.53 -2.14
N MET A 88 -15.93 -6.34 -2.07
CA MET A 88 -15.30 -5.10 -1.58
C MET A 88 -15.25 -4.03 -2.68
N THR A 89 -16.41 -3.51 -3.08
CA THR A 89 -16.53 -2.63 -4.27
C THR A 89 -16.03 -1.21 -4.05
N ASP A 90 -15.91 -0.78 -2.79
CA ASP A 90 -15.44 0.54 -2.40
C ASP A 90 -13.95 0.55 -2.00
N THR A 91 -13.24 -0.56 -2.23
CA THR A 91 -11.83 -0.72 -1.94
C THR A 91 -10.98 -0.63 -3.21
N GLY A 92 -9.94 0.18 -3.19
CA GLY A 92 -9.04 0.33 -4.34
C GLY A 92 -7.97 1.40 -4.12
N PHE A 93 -7.22 1.70 -5.18
CA PHE A 93 -6.17 2.73 -5.16
C PHE A 93 -6.67 4.09 -5.66
N THR A 94 -7.89 4.15 -6.19
CA THR A 94 -8.53 5.38 -6.70
C THR A 94 -10.01 5.39 -6.26
N VAL A 95 -10.52 6.55 -5.88
CA VAL A 95 -11.94 6.79 -5.62
C VAL A 95 -12.58 7.37 -6.88
N SER A 96 -13.64 6.73 -7.37
CA SER A 96 -14.35 7.22 -8.54
C SER A 96 -15.02 8.58 -8.27
N ALA A 97 -15.16 9.41 -9.31
CA ALA A 97 -15.72 10.76 -9.18
C ALA A 97 -17.10 10.80 -8.49
N GLY A 98 -17.95 9.80 -8.73
CA GLY A 98 -19.27 9.69 -8.09
C GLY A 98 -19.24 9.32 -6.61
N GLN A 99 -18.09 8.89 -6.09
CA GLN A 99 -17.91 8.45 -4.71
C GLN A 99 -17.04 9.40 -3.88
N LEU A 100 -16.42 10.42 -4.50
CA LEU A 100 -15.56 11.39 -3.80
C LEU A 100 -16.28 12.08 -2.64
N GLY A 101 -17.59 12.30 -2.72
CA GLY A 101 -18.38 12.88 -1.62
C GLY A 101 -18.46 12.02 -0.35
N ARG A 102 -18.02 10.76 -0.40
CA ARG A 102 -17.92 9.85 0.75
C ARG A 102 -16.52 9.85 1.38
N LEU A 103 -15.53 10.43 0.70
CA LEU A 103 -14.16 10.47 1.17
C LEU A 103 -14.03 11.52 2.28
N THR A 104 -13.25 11.21 3.31
CA THR A 104 -13.06 12.10 4.46
C THR A 104 -11.74 12.87 4.35
N THR A 105 -11.74 14.13 4.78
CA THR A 105 -10.51 14.93 4.92
C THR A 105 -9.57 14.25 5.93
N ALA A 106 -8.32 14.02 5.52
CA ALA A 106 -7.28 13.52 6.42
C ALA A 106 -6.59 14.69 7.12
N TYR A 107 -6.30 14.51 8.41
CA TYR A 107 -5.60 15.50 9.23
C TYR A 107 -4.31 14.92 9.79
N GLN A 108 -3.32 15.77 10.00
CA GLN A 108 -2.09 15.42 10.70
C GLN A 108 -1.87 16.35 11.90
N PRO A 109 -1.41 15.83 13.04
CA PRO A 109 -1.00 16.66 14.16
C PRO A 109 0.34 17.33 13.85
N ASP A 110 0.44 18.61 14.21
CA ASP A 110 1.71 19.30 14.29
C ASP A 110 2.60 18.63 15.37
N PRO A 111 3.85 18.27 15.06
CA PRO A 111 4.72 17.54 16.00
C PRO A 111 5.07 18.29 17.29
N GLU A 112 5.04 19.62 17.28
CA GLU A 112 5.44 20.45 18.43
C GLU A 112 4.24 20.83 19.31
N THR A 113 3.14 21.20 18.67
CA THR A 113 1.95 21.77 19.32
C THR A 113 0.80 20.77 19.47
N GLY A 114 0.77 19.72 18.63
CA GLY A 114 -0.32 18.74 18.56
C GLY A 114 -1.59 19.24 17.86
N GLU A 115 -1.60 20.48 17.36
CA GLU A 115 -2.73 21.04 16.62
C GLU A 115 -2.95 20.29 15.30
N LEU A 116 -4.21 20.06 14.92
CA LEU A 116 -4.53 19.37 13.69
C LEU A 116 -4.54 20.32 12.50
N SER A 117 -3.81 19.95 11.46
CA SER A 117 -3.83 20.60 10.14
C SER A 117 -4.35 19.63 9.08
N VAL A 118 -4.99 20.16 8.03
CA VAL A 118 -5.44 19.34 6.89
C VAL A 118 -4.22 18.79 6.16
N LEU A 119 -4.13 17.47 6.07
CA LEU A 119 -3.11 16.74 5.32
C LEU A 119 -3.57 16.48 3.88
N ASP A 120 -4.79 15.98 3.73
CA ASP A 120 -5.41 15.64 2.44
C ASP A 120 -6.87 16.06 2.46
N ASP A 121 -7.23 17.04 1.61
CA ASP A 121 -8.59 17.53 1.54
C ASP A 121 -9.48 16.61 0.69
N ALA A 122 -10.68 16.29 1.17
CA ALA A 122 -11.57 15.38 0.44
C ALA A 122 -11.94 15.87 -0.96
N ALA A 123 -12.04 17.18 -1.20
CA ALA A 123 -12.40 17.74 -2.49
C ALA A 123 -11.25 17.69 -3.52
N SER A 124 -10.00 17.58 -3.05
CA SER A 124 -8.80 17.51 -3.89
C SER A 124 -7.88 16.36 -3.50
N SER A 125 -8.47 15.26 -3.03
CA SER A 125 -7.73 14.18 -2.39
C SER A 125 -6.76 13.51 -3.35
N TRP A 126 -5.63 13.01 -2.83
CA TRP A 126 -4.70 12.17 -3.59
C TRP A 126 -5.35 10.93 -4.22
N TRP A 127 -6.44 10.41 -3.64
CA TRP A 127 -7.17 9.27 -4.21
C TRP A 127 -8.16 9.64 -5.31
N SER A 128 -8.32 10.92 -5.64
CA SER A 128 -9.17 11.35 -6.76
C SER A 128 -8.58 11.04 -8.14
N THR A 129 -7.29 10.68 -8.18
CA THR A 129 -6.56 10.32 -9.40
C THR A 129 -5.79 9.02 -9.19
N PRO A 130 -5.67 8.16 -10.22
CA PRO A 130 -4.84 6.96 -10.12
C PRO A 130 -3.39 7.28 -9.74
N PRO A 131 -2.76 6.48 -8.86
CA PRO A 131 -1.34 6.65 -8.52
C PRO A 131 -0.45 6.28 -9.71
N SER A 132 0.81 6.71 -9.68
CA SER A 132 1.82 6.35 -10.70
C SER A 132 1.99 4.83 -10.85
N PHE A 133 1.92 4.10 -9.74
CA PHE A 133 1.61 2.68 -9.72
C PHE A 133 0.97 2.29 -8.38
N PRO A 134 0.20 1.20 -8.34
CA PRO A 134 -0.37 0.72 -7.08
C PRO A 134 0.72 0.21 -6.12
N ASP A 135 0.79 0.81 -4.93
CA ASP A 135 1.76 0.47 -3.89
C ASP A 135 1.15 -0.51 -2.88
N ALA A 136 1.59 -1.78 -2.90
CA ALA A 136 1.09 -2.83 -2.00
C ALA A 136 1.41 -2.63 -0.51
N SER A 137 2.29 -1.69 -0.15
CA SER A 137 2.64 -1.41 1.24
C SER A 137 1.69 -0.45 1.94
N GLY A 138 0.81 0.21 1.19
CA GLY A 138 -0.14 1.19 1.69
C GLY A 138 -1.20 1.53 0.65
N TRP A 139 -1.77 2.73 0.71
CA TRP A 139 -2.54 3.35 -0.37
C TRP A 139 -3.89 2.75 -0.78
N LEU A 140 -4.33 1.61 -0.26
CA LEU A 140 -5.73 1.24 -0.41
C LEU A 140 -6.61 2.16 0.44
N VAL A 141 -7.58 2.81 -0.20
CA VAL A 141 -8.74 3.38 0.47
C VAL A 141 -9.83 2.31 0.52
N SER A 142 -10.63 2.32 1.59
CA SER A 142 -11.67 1.31 1.82
C SER A 142 -12.78 1.90 2.69
N THR A 143 -13.82 1.10 2.93
CA THR A 143 -14.91 1.40 3.85
C THR A 143 -14.89 0.41 5.00
N ILE A 144 -15.61 0.73 6.08
CA ILE A 144 -15.71 -0.18 7.23
C ILE A 144 -16.36 -1.52 6.84
N ASP A 145 -17.34 -1.50 5.92
CA ASP A 145 -18.06 -2.70 5.47
C ASP A 145 -17.19 -3.60 4.59
N ASP A 146 -16.41 -3.00 3.68
CA ASP A 146 -15.46 -3.75 2.86
C ASP A 146 -14.35 -4.36 3.72
N TYR A 147 -13.77 -3.57 4.62
CA TYR A 147 -12.71 -4.04 5.51
C TYR A 147 -13.23 -5.14 6.46
N TRP A 148 -14.48 -5.01 6.91
CA TRP A 148 -15.14 -6.06 7.69
C TRP A 148 -15.30 -7.36 6.89
N SER A 149 -15.61 -7.28 5.59
CA SER A 149 -15.71 -8.45 4.71
C SER A 149 -14.34 -9.16 4.58
N PHE A 150 -13.26 -8.41 4.48
CA PHE A 150 -11.89 -8.94 4.51
C PHE A 150 -11.55 -9.63 5.82
N VAL A 151 -11.76 -8.96 6.96
CA VAL A 151 -11.50 -9.52 8.29
C VAL A 151 -12.33 -10.77 8.55
N SER A 152 -13.61 -10.75 8.16
CA SER A 152 -14.51 -11.90 8.27
C SER A 152 -14.01 -13.11 7.49
N MET A 153 -13.47 -12.90 6.29
CA MET A 153 -12.87 -13.99 5.49
C MET A 153 -11.66 -14.63 6.20
N LEU A 154 -10.81 -13.81 6.83
CA LEU A 154 -9.68 -14.32 7.62
C LEU A 154 -10.15 -15.14 8.82
N LEU A 155 -11.13 -14.64 9.57
CA LEU A 155 -11.73 -15.34 10.72
C LEU A 155 -12.39 -16.66 10.30
N ALA A 156 -12.98 -16.71 9.11
CA ALA A 156 -13.59 -17.90 8.53
C ALA A 156 -12.57 -18.86 7.88
N GLY A 157 -11.26 -18.65 8.09
CA GLY A 157 -10.21 -19.53 7.57
C GLY A 157 -10.17 -19.54 6.03
N GLY A 158 -10.35 -18.37 5.41
CA GLY A 158 -10.26 -18.19 3.97
C GLY A 158 -11.58 -18.30 3.21
N ALA A 159 -12.71 -18.50 3.88
CA ALA A 159 -14.02 -18.54 3.25
C ALA A 159 -14.61 -17.12 3.13
N GLY A 160 -14.93 -16.70 1.91
CA GLY A 160 -15.68 -15.47 1.62
C GLY A 160 -17.14 -15.77 1.27
N ARG A 161 -17.93 -14.71 1.07
CA ARG A 161 -19.36 -14.81 0.74
C ARG A 161 -19.62 -15.50 -0.60
N ALA A 162 -18.79 -15.23 -1.61
CA ALA A 162 -18.95 -15.80 -2.96
C ALA A 162 -18.13 -17.09 -3.18
N GLY A 163 -17.38 -17.55 -2.19
CA GLY A 163 -16.51 -18.72 -2.32
C GLY A 163 -15.26 -18.64 -1.49
N ARG A 164 -14.36 -19.61 -1.67
CA ARG A 164 -13.10 -19.66 -0.93
C ARG A 164 -12.05 -18.77 -1.59
N VAL A 165 -11.52 -17.82 -0.83
CA VAL A 165 -10.44 -16.91 -1.24
C VAL A 165 -9.08 -17.47 -0.85
N LEU A 166 -8.94 -18.01 0.37
CA LEU A 166 -7.71 -18.64 0.85
C LEU A 166 -7.94 -20.13 1.13
N SER A 167 -7.03 -20.95 0.60
CA SER A 167 -7.00 -22.37 0.96
C SER A 167 -6.41 -22.54 2.35
N ARG A 168 -6.87 -23.57 3.09
CA ARG A 168 -6.20 -23.97 4.32
C ARG A 168 -4.80 -24.45 3.96
N ARG A 169 -3.80 -24.09 4.78
CA ARG A 169 -2.42 -24.56 4.62
C ARG A 169 -2.45 -26.08 4.45
N ARG A 170 -2.00 -26.57 3.29
CA ARG A 170 -1.69 -28.00 3.15
C ARG A 170 -0.50 -28.27 4.05
N SER A 171 -0.67 -29.16 5.02
CA SER A 171 0.50 -29.72 5.70
C SER A 171 1.40 -30.35 4.63
N PRO A 172 2.71 -30.09 4.64
CA PRO A 172 3.61 -30.78 3.74
C PRO A 172 3.50 -32.29 4.02
N SER A 173 3.25 -33.06 2.96
CA SER A 173 3.35 -34.52 2.96
C SER A 173 4.79 -34.97 3.06
#